data_AF-A0A0L0T1P1-F1
#
_entry.id   AF-A0A0L0T1P1-F1
#
_cell.length_a   1.000
_cell.length_b   1.000
_cell.length_c   1.000
_cell.angle_alpha   90.00
_cell.angle_beta   90.00
_cell.angle_gamma   90.00
#
_symmetry.space_group_name_H-M   'P 1'
#
loop_
_entity.id
_entity.type
_entity.pdbx_description
1 polymer ?
#
loop_
_entity_poly.entity_id
_entity_poly.type
_entity_poly.pdbx_seq_one_letter_code
_entity_poly.pdbx_strand_id
1 'polypeptide(L)'
;MSIPSPNVGDRCNCDQHPQLSATFDDESTTCELHGPPLPAATAVVNKPTTGPATVAAIPHTKPAPALLRDILAAQLQQQPAVDDTSILVADVGHVYRQYNQWREYLPIMEPFYAVKCKVAPVILELLMRAGAGFIASKWELDQVLAAGANPAKIMNAKPNKPVSYLRQAAASGVRLMTFDTVGELHKITRTRCSSCA
;
A
#
# COMPACT_ATOMS: atom_id res chain seq x y z
N MET A 1 -18.82 -51.56 -18.84
CA MET A 1 -19.58 -50.30 -18.79
C MET A 1 -18.56 -49.18 -18.76
N SER A 2 -18.31 -48.59 -19.93
CA SER A 2 -17.21 -47.64 -20.17
C SER A 2 -17.75 -46.21 -20.15
N ILE A 3 -17.09 -45.34 -19.38
CA ILE A 3 -17.40 -43.91 -19.29
C ILE A 3 -16.71 -43.21 -20.47
N PRO A 4 -17.38 -42.33 -21.24
CA PRO A 4 -16.77 -41.70 -22.41
C PRO A 4 -15.83 -40.55 -22.00
N SER A 5 -14.72 -40.41 -22.73
CA SER A 5 -13.76 -39.29 -22.60
C SER A 5 -14.37 -37.97 -23.11
N PRO A 6 -14.07 -36.82 -22.49
CA PRO A 6 -14.49 -35.53 -23.02
C PRO A 6 -13.68 -35.14 -24.27
N ASN A 7 -14.40 -34.63 -25.26
CA ASN A 7 -13.93 -34.18 -26.56
C ASN A 7 -12.81 -33.12 -26.44
N VAL A 8 -11.66 -33.39 -27.05
CA VAL A 8 -10.62 -32.39 -27.33
C VAL A 8 -11.07 -31.63 -28.58
N GLY A 9 -11.82 -30.54 -28.39
CA GLY A 9 -12.44 -29.84 -29.50
C GLY A 9 -12.94 -28.45 -29.18
N ASP A 10 -12.19 -27.67 -28.38
CA ASP A 10 -12.37 -26.22 -28.28
C ASP A 10 -10.97 -25.56 -28.23
N ARG A 11 -10.31 -25.52 -29.38
CA ARG A 11 -9.16 -24.64 -29.56
C ARG A 11 -9.71 -23.23 -29.77
N CYS A 12 -9.45 -22.31 -28.84
CA CYS A 12 -9.62 -20.88 -29.10
C CYS A 12 -8.81 -20.51 -30.35
N ASN A 13 -9.51 -20.06 -31.38
CA ASN A 13 -8.94 -19.61 -32.64
C ASN A 13 -8.32 -18.22 -32.44
N CYS A 14 -6.99 -18.13 -32.39
CA CYS A 14 -6.26 -16.88 -32.20
C CYS A 14 -5.70 -16.29 -33.53
N ASP A 15 -6.02 -16.85 -34.69
CA ASP A 15 -5.38 -16.49 -35.97
C ASP A 15 -6.18 -15.49 -36.84
N GLN A 16 -6.76 -14.45 -36.24
CA GLN A 16 -7.30 -13.32 -37.01
C GLN A 16 -6.99 -11.97 -36.33
N HIS A 17 -5.80 -11.43 -36.60
CA HIS A 17 -5.54 -9.99 -36.53
C HIS A 17 -4.68 -9.57 -37.73
N PRO A 18 -4.93 -8.38 -38.33
CA PRO A 18 -4.15 -7.88 -39.45
C PRO A 18 -2.75 -7.46 -39.00
N GLN A 19 -1.76 -7.74 -39.85
CA GLN A 19 -0.36 -7.38 -39.70
C GLN A 19 -0.21 -5.88 -39.40
N LEU A 20 0.23 -5.54 -38.18
CA LEU A 20 0.76 -4.22 -37.83
C LEU A 20 2.20 -4.41 -37.39
N SER A 21 3.12 -3.95 -38.23
CA SER A 21 4.55 -3.90 -38.01
C SER A 21 4.88 -3.05 -36.78
N ALA A 22 5.57 -3.62 -35.79
CA ALA A 22 6.18 -2.86 -34.71
C ALA A 22 7.50 -2.26 -35.20
N THR A 23 7.51 -0.96 -35.48
CA THR A 23 8.73 -0.16 -35.39
C THR A 23 8.97 0.12 -33.90
N PHE A 24 10.13 -0.28 -33.42
CA PHE A 24 10.64 0.09 -32.11
C PHE A 24 11.03 1.57 -32.17
N ASP A 25 10.19 2.43 -31.60
CA ASP A 25 10.61 3.78 -31.21
C ASP A 25 11.02 3.73 -29.73
N ASP A 26 12.31 3.90 -29.55
CA ASP A 26 13.05 4.04 -28.30
C ASP A 26 12.94 5.51 -27.85
N GLU A 27 12.01 5.85 -26.94
CA GLU A 27 12.17 6.97 -25.97
C GLU A 27 10.95 7.16 -25.03
N SER A 28 11.24 7.16 -23.73
CA SER A 28 10.54 7.87 -22.64
C SER A 28 9.01 7.72 -22.48
N THR A 29 8.57 6.95 -21.48
CA THR A 29 7.41 7.32 -20.64
C THR A 29 7.58 6.69 -19.26
N THR A 30 8.50 7.24 -18.47
CA THR A 30 8.37 7.19 -17.01
C THR A 30 7.27 8.20 -16.65
N CYS A 31 6.11 7.73 -16.22
CA CYS A 31 5.16 8.58 -15.50
C CYS A 31 5.80 8.95 -14.16
N GLU A 32 6.66 9.96 -14.17
CA GLU A 32 7.16 10.61 -12.97
C GLU A 32 6.00 11.34 -12.31
N LEU A 33 5.54 10.80 -11.17
CA LEU A 33 4.68 11.51 -10.23
C LEU A 33 5.48 12.70 -9.68
N HIS A 34 5.53 13.79 -10.44
CA HIS A 34 6.10 15.06 -10.03
C HIS A 34 5.17 15.73 -9.00
N GLY A 35 5.35 15.37 -7.73
CA GLY A 35 5.05 16.25 -6.61
C GLY A 35 6.37 16.74 -5.99
N PRO A 36 6.45 17.97 -5.46
CA PRO A 36 7.63 18.41 -4.73
C PRO A 36 7.92 17.42 -3.59
N PRO A 37 9.21 17.13 -3.28
CA PRO A 37 9.55 16.29 -2.15
C PRO A 37 8.86 16.86 -0.92
N LEU A 38 8.04 16.02 -0.26
CA LEU A 38 7.42 16.42 1.00
C LEU A 38 8.54 16.92 1.92
N PRO A 39 8.42 18.14 2.48
CA PRO A 39 9.42 18.61 3.43
C PRO A 39 9.54 17.57 4.54
N ALA A 40 10.75 17.38 5.06
CA ALA A 40 11.01 16.53 6.21
C ALA A 40 10.17 17.02 7.39
N ALA A 41 8.94 16.53 7.49
CA ALA A 41 7.92 17.06 8.37
C ALA A 41 7.53 15.97 9.35
N THR A 42 7.87 16.21 10.61
CA THR A 42 7.34 15.47 11.75
C THR A 42 5.86 15.82 11.86
N ALA A 43 4.99 14.94 11.39
CA ALA A 43 3.55 15.08 11.58
C ALA A 43 3.15 14.58 12.98
N VAL A 44 2.54 15.46 13.78
CA VAL A 44 1.90 15.10 15.05
C VAL A 44 0.54 14.49 14.76
N VAL A 45 0.34 13.22 15.10
CA VAL A 45 -0.98 12.61 15.02
C VAL A 45 -1.70 12.84 16.35
N ASN A 46 -2.42 13.96 16.49
CA ASN A 46 -3.49 13.99 17.46
C ASN A 46 -4.59 13.04 16.98
N LYS A 47 -5.14 12.21 17.86
CA LYS A 47 -6.44 11.61 17.62
C LYS A 47 -7.48 12.66 18.03
N PRO A 48 -8.14 13.37 17.09
CA PRO A 48 -9.41 13.97 17.44
C PRO A 48 -10.41 12.82 17.53
N THR A 49 -11.13 12.73 18.64
CA THR A 49 -12.25 11.79 18.77
C THR A 49 -13.32 12.03 17.71
N THR A 50 -13.29 13.15 16.99
CA THR A 50 -14.10 13.45 15.80
C THR A 50 -13.47 14.65 15.07
N GLY A 51 -12.60 14.42 14.09
CA GLY A 51 -12.02 15.51 13.28
C GLY A 51 -10.87 15.05 12.35
N PRO A 52 -10.45 15.88 11.38
CA PRO A 52 -9.27 15.58 10.58
C PRO A 52 -8.01 15.67 11.45
N ALA A 53 -7.07 14.72 11.29
CA ALA A 53 -5.79 14.76 11.98
C ALA A 53 -5.02 16.02 11.57
N THR A 54 -4.69 16.89 12.53
CA THR A 54 -3.92 18.11 12.25
C THR A 54 -2.46 17.76 11.99
N VAL A 55 -2.06 17.74 10.72
CA VAL A 55 -0.64 17.62 10.32
C VAL A 55 0.02 18.99 10.47
N ALA A 56 0.71 19.22 11.59
CA ALA A 56 1.57 20.39 11.74
C ALA A 56 2.96 20.06 11.15
N ALA A 57 3.37 20.76 10.10
CA ALA A 57 4.76 20.74 9.65
C ALA A 57 5.58 21.61 10.61
N ILE A 58 6.42 20.98 11.44
CA ILE A 58 7.25 21.71 12.40
C ILE A 58 8.67 21.82 11.85
N PRO A 59 9.21 23.03 11.64
CA PRO A 59 10.57 23.22 11.16
C PRO A 59 11.59 22.62 12.13
N HIS A 60 12.62 21.95 11.57
CA HIS A 60 13.73 21.34 12.30
C HIS A 60 14.64 22.39 12.97
N THR A 61 14.17 23.05 14.03
CA THR A 61 15.00 23.94 14.86
C THR A 61 15.61 23.20 16.06
N LYS A 62 15.12 22.00 16.36
CA LYS A 62 15.54 21.13 17.47
C LYS A 62 15.62 19.66 17.01
N PRO A 63 16.48 18.83 17.63
CA PRO A 63 16.47 17.38 17.40
C PRO A 63 15.12 16.76 17.80
N ALA A 64 14.66 15.77 17.05
CA ALA A 64 13.31 15.20 17.17
C ALA A 64 12.89 14.81 18.61
N PRO A 65 13.75 14.20 19.47
CA PRO A 65 13.35 13.85 20.84
C PRO A 65 12.99 15.06 21.71
N ALA A 66 13.69 16.18 21.54
CA ALA A 66 13.39 17.41 22.28
C ALA A 66 12.08 18.04 21.79
N LEU A 67 11.89 18.05 20.47
CA LEU A 67 10.68 18.59 19.87
C LEU A 67 9.42 17.79 20.26
N LEU A 68 9.50 16.46 20.27
CA LEU A 68 8.38 15.59 20.67
C LEU A 68 7.93 15.86 22.12
N ARG A 69 8.87 16.16 23.03
CA ARG A 69 8.57 16.53 24.42
C ARG A 69 7.84 17.87 24.49
N ASP A 70 8.31 18.86 23.74
CA ASP A 70 7.68 20.19 23.69
C ASP A 70 6.23 20.09 23.18
N ILE A 71 6.01 19.32 22.12
CA ILE A 71 4.68 19.05 21.56
C ILE A 71 3.80 18.33 22.57
N LEU A 72 4.31 17.29 23.23
CA LEU A 72 3.56 16.54 24.23
C LEU A 72 3.15 17.43 25.40
N ALA A 73 4.07 18.27 25.89
CA ALA A 73 3.80 19.21 26.97
C ALA A 73 2.72 20.23 26.56
N ALA A 74 2.79 20.78 25.36
CA ALA A 74 1.78 21.69 24.82
C ALA A 74 0.39 21.02 24.72
N GLN A 75 0.34 19.77 24.26
CA GLN A 75 -0.91 19.01 24.14
C GLN A 75 -1.54 18.70 25.50
N LEU A 76 -0.72 18.32 26.48
CA LEU A 76 -1.19 18.05 27.84
C LEU A 76 -1.76 19.30 28.53
N GLN A 77 -1.23 20.48 28.23
CA GLN A 77 -1.78 21.75 28.74
C GLN A 77 -3.17 22.09 28.16
N GLN A 78 -3.50 21.57 26.99
CA GLN A 78 -4.78 21.82 26.32
C GLN A 78 -5.86 20.79 26.68
N GLN A 79 -5.51 19.68 27.34
CA GLN A 79 -6.51 18.68 27.75
C GLN A 79 -7.19 19.09 29.07
N PRO A 80 -8.52 18.93 29.17
CA PRO A 80 -9.23 19.10 30.43
C PRO A 80 -8.72 18.06 31.44
N ALA A 81 -8.48 18.47 32.68
CA ALA A 81 -7.86 17.65 33.74
C ALA A 81 -8.69 16.42 34.20
N VAL A 82 -9.81 16.12 33.53
CA VAL A 82 -10.80 15.10 33.91
C VAL A 82 -11.13 14.22 32.70
N ASP A 83 -10.10 13.71 32.02
CA ASP A 83 -10.29 12.74 30.95
C ASP A 83 -9.19 11.66 31.03
N ASP A 84 -9.59 10.39 31.04
CA ASP A 84 -8.70 9.21 31.08
C ASP A 84 -8.10 8.90 29.69
N THR A 85 -8.07 9.88 28.78
CA THR A 85 -7.56 9.71 27.42
C THR A 85 -6.04 9.78 27.35
N SER A 86 -5.45 8.84 26.61
CA SER A 86 -4.01 8.83 26.32
C SER A 86 -3.71 9.55 25.00
N ILE A 87 -2.59 10.26 24.96
CA ILE A 87 -2.08 10.95 23.77
C ILE A 87 -0.91 10.16 23.17
N LEU A 88 -0.89 10.07 21.84
CA LEU A 88 0.25 9.55 21.07
C LEU A 88 0.88 10.69 20.27
N VAL A 89 2.16 10.96 20.49
CA VAL A 89 2.95 11.88 19.65
C VAL A 89 3.99 11.04 18.91
N ALA A 90 4.07 11.18 17.59
CA ALA A 90 4.96 10.39 16.75
C ALA A 90 5.75 11.30 15.78
N ASP A 91 7.00 10.94 15.51
CA ASP A 91 7.80 11.59 14.47
C ASP A 91 7.63 10.88 13.13
N VAL A 92 6.70 11.37 12.31
CA VAL A 92 6.50 10.87 10.94
C VAL A 92 7.70 11.15 10.03
N GLY A 93 8.49 12.19 10.31
CA GLY A 93 9.74 12.47 9.60
C GLY A 93 10.78 11.37 9.81
N HIS A 94 10.75 10.68 10.95
CA HIS A 94 11.60 9.51 11.18
C HIS A 94 11.29 8.38 10.20
N VAL A 95 10.00 8.14 9.89
CA VAL A 95 9.59 7.13 8.90
C VAL A 95 10.19 7.43 7.52
N TYR A 96 10.18 8.70 7.10
CA TYR A 96 10.80 9.10 5.83
C TYR A 96 12.31 8.91 5.83
N ARG A 97 12.99 9.25 6.92
CA ARG A 97 14.44 9.01 7.06
C ARG A 97 14.77 7.52 7.01
N GLN A 98 13.99 6.66 7.66
CA GLN A 98 14.15 5.20 7.59
C GLN A 98 13.91 4.68 6.16
N TYR A 99 12.93 5.22 5.44
CA TYR A 99 12.72 4.87 4.03
C TYR A 99 13.94 5.23 3.18
N ASN A 100 14.47 6.44 3.31
CA ASN A 100 15.65 6.87 2.56
C ASN A 100 16.89 6.01 2.89
N GLN A 101 17.11 5.70 4.16
CA GLN A 101 18.18 4.78 4.56
C GLN A 101 18.00 3.39 3.96
N TRP A 102 16.78 2.84 3.93
CA TRP A 102 16.51 1.57 3.25
C TRP A 102 16.92 1.63 1.78
N ARG A 103 16.55 2.71 1.07
CA ARG A 103 16.89 2.88 -0.35
C ARG A 103 18.40 3.03 -0.57
N GLU A 104 19.11 3.64 0.37
CA GLU A 104 20.56 3.78 0.34
C GLU A 104 21.28 2.43 0.56
N TYR A 105 20.91 1.68 1.60
CA TYR A 105 21.60 0.44 1.97
C TYR A 105 21.12 -0.80 1.17
N LEU A 106 19.90 -0.78 0.64
CA LEU A 106 19.29 -1.90 -0.10
C LEU A 106 18.69 -1.41 -1.44
N PRO A 107 19.50 -0.88 -2.37
CA PRO A 107 19.00 -0.19 -3.57
C PRO A 107 18.19 -1.09 -4.50
N ILE A 108 18.55 -2.38 -4.57
CA ILE A 108 17.86 -3.39 -5.40
C ILE A 108 16.56 -3.91 -4.78
N MET A 109 16.33 -3.68 -3.47
CA MET A 109 15.15 -4.16 -2.78
C MET A 109 14.10 -3.06 -2.70
N GLU A 110 12.94 -3.33 -3.29
CA GLU A 110 11.80 -2.44 -3.15
C GLU A 110 11.11 -2.65 -1.79
N PRO A 111 10.97 -1.60 -0.96
CA PRO A 111 10.31 -1.74 0.33
C PRO A 111 8.79 -1.85 0.17
N PHE A 112 8.21 -2.90 0.78
CA PHE A 112 6.76 -3.06 0.93
C PHE A 112 6.38 -2.91 2.41
N TYR A 113 5.69 -1.82 2.76
CA TYR A 113 5.29 -1.55 4.14
C TYR A 113 4.18 -2.49 4.61
N ALA A 114 4.40 -3.15 5.74
CA ALA A 114 3.40 -4.01 6.36
C ALA A 114 2.35 -3.18 7.10
N VAL A 115 1.19 -2.96 6.48
CA VAL A 115 0.15 -2.05 6.97
C VAL A 115 -0.39 -2.46 8.34
N LYS A 116 -0.41 -3.77 8.63
CA LYS A 116 -0.77 -4.34 9.94
C LYS A 116 0.00 -3.74 11.13
N CYS A 117 1.22 -3.23 10.92
CA CYS A 117 2.03 -2.67 11.99
C CYS A 117 1.39 -1.40 12.55
N LYS A 118 0.89 -0.54 11.67
CA LYS A 118 0.14 0.66 12.01
C LYS A 118 -0.57 1.19 10.78
N VAL A 119 -1.90 1.26 10.85
CA VAL A 119 -2.72 1.94 9.85
C VAL A 119 -2.90 3.38 10.28
N ALA A 120 -2.10 4.28 9.72
CA ALA A 120 -2.19 5.72 9.95
C ALA A 120 -2.16 6.43 8.58
N PRO A 121 -3.22 7.18 8.20
CA PRO A 121 -3.32 7.80 6.88
C PRO A 121 -2.07 8.62 6.50
N VAL A 122 -1.52 9.38 7.45
CA VAL A 122 -0.31 10.18 7.24
C VAL A 122 0.94 9.33 6.92
N ILE A 123 1.05 8.12 7.49
CA ILE A 123 2.16 7.19 7.19
C ILE A 123 1.94 6.57 5.80
N LEU A 124 0.70 6.18 5.48
CA LEU A 124 0.38 5.60 4.18
C LEU A 124 0.62 6.60 3.04
N GLU A 125 0.16 7.85 3.20
CA GLU A 125 0.36 8.91 2.21
C GLU A 125 1.85 9.27 2.04
N LEU A 126 2.60 9.37 3.15
CA LEU A 126 4.04 9.60 3.11
C LEU A 126 4.76 8.50 2.33
N LEU A 127 4.54 7.23 2.69
CA LEU A 127 5.22 6.09 2.06
C LEU A 127 4.79 5.88 0.62
N MET A 128 3.52 6.15 0.29
CA MET A 128 3.01 6.12 -1.09
C MET A 128 3.74 7.16 -1.94
N ARG A 129 3.82 8.41 -1.48
CA ARG A 129 4.54 9.48 -2.19
C ARG A 129 6.04 9.24 -2.27
N ALA A 130 6.62 8.62 -1.26
CA ALA A 130 8.02 8.20 -1.29
C ALA A 130 8.27 7.05 -2.30
N GLY A 131 7.22 6.37 -2.76
CA GLY A 131 7.30 5.30 -3.75
C GLY A 131 7.36 3.88 -3.16
N ALA A 132 7.03 3.68 -1.89
CA ALA A 132 6.94 2.35 -1.28
C ALA A 132 5.76 1.52 -1.82
N GLY A 133 5.88 0.20 -1.76
CA GLY A 133 4.75 -0.73 -1.89
C GLY A 133 4.07 -0.97 -0.54
N PHE A 134 2.97 -1.72 -0.56
CA PHE A 134 2.18 -2.03 0.63
C PHE A 134 1.81 -3.51 0.73
N ILE A 135 1.91 -4.06 1.93
CA ILE A 135 1.36 -5.38 2.26
C ILE A 135 0.05 -5.15 3.03
N ALA A 136 -1.06 -5.48 2.40
CA ALA A 136 -2.39 -5.17 2.89
C ALA A 136 -3.28 -6.41 2.98
N SER A 137 -4.02 -6.51 4.08
CA SER A 137 -5.09 -7.48 4.28
C SER A 137 -6.44 -6.95 3.79
N LYS A 138 -7.50 -7.76 3.94
CA LYS A 138 -8.86 -7.36 3.59
C LYS A 138 -9.33 -6.06 4.25
N TRP A 139 -9.01 -5.88 5.52
CA TRP A 139 -9.46 -4.72 6.31
C TRP A 139 -8.62 -3.47 6.05
N GLU A 140 -7.48 -3.63 5.39
CA GLU A 140 -6.50 -2.57 5.15
C GLU A 140 -6.51 -2.11 3.68
N LEU A 141 -6.96 -2.97 2.76
CA LEU A 141 -6.89 -2.72 1.33
C LEU A 141 -7.59 -1.41 0.94
N ASP A 142 -8.81 -1.16 1.43
CA ASP A 142 -9.54 0.06 1.11
C ASP A 142 -8.84 1.31 1.62
N GLN A 143 -8.17 1.24 2.78
CA GLN A 143 -7.42 2.37 3.35
C GLN A 143 -6.16 2.67 2.54
N VAL A 144 -5.48 1.62 2.03
CA VAL A 144 -4.31 1.77 1.17
C VAL A 144 -4.69 2.31 -0.21
N LEU A 145 -5.80 1.84 -0.78
CA LEU A 145 -6.34 2.36 -2.04
C LEU A 145 -6.83 3.80 -1.90
N ALA A 146 -7.50 4.14 -0.80
CA ALA A 146 -7.94 5.50 -0.50
C ALA A 146 -6.77 6.48 -0.32
N ALA A 147 -5.60 5.99 0.13
CA ALA A 147 -4.38 6.78 0.18
C ALA A 147 -3.74 7.01 -1.21
N GLY A 148 -4.30 6.44 -2.29
CA GLY A 148 -3.81 6.61 -3.67
C GLY A 148 -2.73 5.63 -4.08
N ALA A 149 -2.53 4.53 -3.35
CA ALA A 149 -1.51 3.54 -3.68
C ALA A 149 -1.83 2.83 -5.03
N ASN A 150 -0.80 2.66 -5.87
CA ASN A 150 -0.91 1.91 -7.12
C ASN A 150 -1.19 0.42 -6.81
N PRO A 151 -2.27 -0.19 -7.32
CA PRO A 151 -2.58 -1.61 -7.11
C PRO A 151 -1.47 -2.58 -7.50
N ALA A 152 -0.60 -2.21 -8.46
CA ALA A 152 0.57 -2.99 -8.84
C ALA A 152 1.63 -3.09 -7.73
N LYS A 153 1.65 -2.13 -6.79
CA LYS A 153 2.55 -2.08 -5.64
C LYS A 153 1.87 -2.51 -4.35
N ILE A 154 0.71 -3.17 -4.44
CA ILE A 154 0.01 -3.75 -3.30
C ILE A 154 0.14 -5.27 -3.39
N MET A 155 0.47 -5.90 -2.26
CA MET A 155 0.50 -7.36 -2.16
C MET A 155 -0.25 -7.87 -0.93
N ASN A 156 -0.73 -9.11 -1.02
CA ASN A 156 -1.15 -9.85 0.16
C ASN A 156 -0.15 -10.94 0.51
N ALA A 157 0.55 -10.79 1.64
CA ALA A 157 1.51 -11.77 2.12
C ALA A 157 0.88 -12.90 2.98
N LYS A 158 -0.44 -12.91 3.19
CA LYS A 158 -1.09 -14.01 3.93
C LYS A 158 -1.18 -15.26 3.05
N PRO A 159 -0.70 -16.43 3.53
CA PRO A 159 -0.76 -17.68 2.77
C PRO A 159 -2.21 -18.11 2.49
N ASN A 160 -3.11 -17.91 3.44
CA ASN A 160 -4.52 -18.27 3.36
C ASN A 160 -5.43 -17.03 3.31
N LYS A 161 -6.04 -16.77 2.16
CA LYS A 161 -6.89 -15.60 1.93
C LYS A 161 -8.37 -15.99 1.95
N PRO A 162 -9.24 -15.16 2.56
CA PRO A 162 -10.67 -15.35 2.41
C PRO A 162 -11.07 -15.06 0.96
N VAL A 163 -12.04 -15.80 0.43
CA VAL A 163 -12.53 -15.62 -0.96
C VAL A 163 -13.01 -14.18 -1.20
N SER A 164 -13.58 -13.55 -0.17
CA SER A 164 -14.01 -12.15 -0.21
C SER A 164 -12.84 -11.15 -0.34
N TYR A 165 -11.62 -11.52 0.07
CA TYR A 165 -10.43 -10.73 -0.23
C TYR A 165 -10.02 -10.91 -1.69
N LEU A 166 -9.96 -12.16 -2.17
CA LEU A 166 -9.51 -12.46 -3.52
C LEU A 166 -10.37 -11.76 -4.58
N ARG A 167 -11.69 -11.73 -4.38
CA ARG A 167 -12.62 -10.98 -5.25
C ARG A 167 -12.38 -9.49 -5.22
N GLN A 168 -12.20 -8.90 -4.03
CA GLN A 168 -11.94 -7.47 -3.87
C GLN A 168 -10.59 -7.10 -4.50
N ALA A 169 -9.54 -7.88 -4.23
CA ALA A 169 -8.22 -7.68 -4.83
C ALA A 169 -8.28 -7.76 -6.36
N ALA A 170 -9.02 -8.72 -6.93
CA ALA A 170 -9.22 -8.81 -8.37
C ALA A 170 -9.95 -7.57 -8.93
N ALA A 171 -11.04 -7.14 -8.29
CA ALA A 171 -11.81 -5.97 -8.70
C ALA A 171 -10.99 -4.65 -8.60
N SER A 172 -10.08 -4.55 -7.62
CA SER A 172 -9.21 -3.39 -7.44
C SER A 172 -7.89 -3.47 -8.22
N GLY A 173 -7.68 -4.50 -9.04
CA GLY A 173 -6.45 -4.66 -9.84
C GLY A 173 -5.21 -5.12 -9.04
N VAL A 174 -5.37 -5.57 -7.79
CA VAL A 174 -4.29 -6.09 -6.96
C VAL A 174 -3.95 -7.52 -7.36
N ARG A 175 -2.77 -7.69 -7.96
CA ARG A 175 -2.35 -8.96 -8.56
C ARG A 175 -1.40 -9.79 -7.70
N LEU A 176 -0.52 -9.15 -6.91
CA LEU A 176 0.54 -9.81 -6.18
C LEU A 176 0.05 -10.44 -4.87
N MET A 177 0.32 -11.72 -4.65
CA MET A 177 -0.03 -12.43 -3.42
C MET A 177 0.81 -13.69 -3.22
N THR A 178 0.93 -14.13 -1.96
CA THR A 178 1.58 -15.40 -1.61
C THR A 178 0.55 -16.54 -1.56
N PHE A 179 1.02 -17.78 -1.63
CA PHE A 179 0.24 -19.00 -1.36
C PHE A 179 1.21 -20.11 -0.98
N ASP A 180 0.76 -21.08 -0.19
CA ASP A 180 1.57 -22.22 0.28
C ASP A 180 0.85 -23.57 0.14
N THR A 181 -0.40 -23.59 -0.35
CA THR A 181 -1.20 -24.79 -0.50
C THR A 181 -1.91 -24.84 -1.86
N VAL A 182 -2.14 -26.05 -2.36
CA VAL A 182 -2.93 -26.30 -3.59
C VAL A 182 -4.37 -25.80 -3.42
N GLY A 183 -4.94 -25.92 -2.22
CA GLY A 183 -6.26 -25.40 -1.91
C GLY A 183 -6.35 -23.88 -2.06
N GLU A 184 -5.30 -23.15 -1.68
CA GLU A 184 -5.21 -21.71 -1.94
C GLU A 184 -5.14 -21.40 -3.43
N LEU A 185 -4.34 -22.15 -4.19
CA LEU A 185 -4.22 -21.99 -5.64
C LEU A 185 -5.57 -22.17 -6.34
N HIS A 186 -6.34 -23.21 -5.99
CA HIS A 186 -7.70 -23.41 -6.51
C HIS A 186 -8.63 -22.22 -6.21
N LYS A 187 -8.56 -21.63 -5.01
CA LYS A 187 -9.34 -20.43 -4.66
C LYS A 187 -8.93 -19.24 -5.52
N ILE A 188 -7.63 -19.02 -5.72
CA ILE A 188 -7.11 -17.94 -6.56
C ILE A 188 -7.59 -18.09 -8.01
N THR A 189 -7.45 -19.28 -8.60
CA THR A 189 -7.90 -19.55 -9.98
C THR A 189 -9.40 -19.30 -10.13
N ARG A 190 -10.22 -19.80 -9.20
CA ARG A 190 -11.68 -19.64 -9.28
C ARG A 190 -12.15 -18.20 -9.13
N THR A 191 -11.41 -17.38 -8.39
CA THR A 191 -11.78 -15.98 -8.14
C THR A 191 -11.22 -15.00 -9.16
N ARG A 192 -10.26 -15.44 -9.99
CA ARG A 192 -9.64 -14.64 -11.05
C ARG A 192 -10.07 -15.05 -12.46
N CYS A 193 -10.75 -16.18 -12.62
CA CYS A 193 -11.24 -16.62 -13.91
C CYS A 193 -12.59 -15.96 -14.22
N SER A 194 -12.53 -14.95 -15.07
CA SER A 194 -13.60 -14.54 -15.98
C SER A 194 -12.88 -14.30 -17.31
N SER A 195 -13.13 -15.11 -18.33
CA SER A 195 -12.55 -14.95 -19.68
C SER A 195 -12.45 -13.47 -20.08
N CYS A 196 -11.30 -13.01 -20.57
CA CYS A 196 -10.98 -11.64 -21.00
C CYS A 196 -10.59 -10.65 -19.87
N ALA A 197 -9.31 -10.28 -19.85
CA ALA A 197 -8.81 -8.97 -19.46
C ALA A 197 -8.00 -8.44 -20.64
#